data_AF-A0A385TMG0-F1
#
_entry.id   AF-A0A385TMG0-F1
#
_cell.length_a   1.000
_cell.length_b   1.000
_cell.length_c   1.000
_cell.angle_alpha   90.00
_cell.angle_beta   90.00
_cell.angle_gamma   90.00
#
_symmetry.space_group_name_H-M   'P 1'
#
loop_
_entity.id
_entity.type
_entity.pdbx_description
1 polymer ?
#
loop_
_entity_poly.entity_id
_entity_poly.type
_entity_poly.pdbx_seq_one_letter_code
_entity_poly.pdbx_strand_id
1 'polypeptide(L)'
;MNSTTWILLIVFIVVDVWIISFFIFKRSIRKQNSQLVPKGSKPRRGKIPELPPIIKAGSPASELVGRLEAALPDTYQSMLKQRVMSEHPDMSEQEYEWRWQELKRFFIMCAVLDRVPMFSKDVDEVWHEMLMYTYEYQQFSDRFLGRMLHHAPNTGTEHVPIPNERAWFDTVYVQLFGWHEYSAKLWGAFFRVPLPREELDLCTSPHFAVNHGQKRFNAWTYEKIPSARMAIDAIIRDLQDRVRTAQTEPRRQEKRVNFQNSDVLLAAAVYFAWNAPDQFTENMIPDERELHKNNSSSSCTYASACGSGGSDSHDGSSNDGSSGGGSSCSSCGGGCSS
;
A
#
# COMPACT_ATOMS: atom_id res chain seq x y z
N MET A 1 24.36 -30.70 -25.04
CA MET A 1 23.15 -29.88 -24.81
C MET A 1 22.09 -30.37 -25.77
N ASN A 2 20.95 -30.81 -25.25
CA ASN A 2 19.95 -31.56 -26.01
C ASN A 2 19.06 -30.59 -26.81
N SER A 3 18.48 -31.03 -27.93
CA SER A 3 17.64 -30.18 -28.79
C SER A 3 16.48 -29.51 -28.06
N THR A 4 16.01 -30.11 -26.96
CA THR A 4 14.97 -29.58 -26.07
C THR A 4 15.41 -28.30 -25.33
N THR A 5 16.67 -28.18 -24.93
CA THR A 5 17.17 -26.98 -24.24
C THR A 5 17.29 -25.79 -25.18
N TRP A 6 17.59 -26.03 -26.46
CA TRP A 6 17.63 -24.98 -27.48
C TRP A 6 16.23 -24.45 -27.82
N ILE A 7 15.23 -25.33 -27.89
CA ILE A 7 13.85 -24.93 -28.14
C ILE A 7 13.31 -24.06 -27.00
N LEU A 8 13.58 -24.42 -25.74
CA LEU A 8 13.17 -23.62 -24.58
C LEU A 8 13.83 -22.23 -24.55
N LEU A 9 15.12 -22.15 -24.89
CA LEU A 9 15.85 -20.89 -24.99
C LEU A 9 15.28 -19.97 -26.07
N ILE A 10 14.94 -20.53 -27.23
CA ILE A 10 14.34 -19.77 -28.34
C ILE A 10 12.96 -19.25 -27.95
N VAL A 11 12.13 -20.08 -27.31
CA VAL A 11 10.79 -19.67 -26.83
C VAL A 11 10.90 -18.53 -25.81
N PHE A 12 11.86 -18.61 -24.88
CA PHE A 12 12.08 -17.56 -23.87
C PHE A 12 12.47 -16.23 -24.53
N ILE A 13 13.41 -16.26 -25.48
CA ILE A 13 13.84 -15.06 -26.22
C ILE A 13 12.68 -14.46 -27.03
N VAL A 14 11.85 -15.29 -27.66
CA VAL A 14 10.70 -14.80 -28.44
C VAL A 14 9.65 -14.15 -27.54
N VAL A 15 9.40 -14.72 -26.35
CA VAL A 15 8.49 -14.13 -25.35
C VAL A 15 9.04 -12.80 -24.82
N ASP A 16 10.32 -12.73 -24.49
CA ASP A 16 10.96 -11.49 -24.03
C ASP A 16 10.93 -10.39 -25.10
N VAL A 17 11.25 -10.73 -26.35
CA VAL A 17 11.17 -9.79 -27.48
C VAL A 17 9.73 -9.34 -27.72
N TRP A 18 8.75 -10.23 -27.57
CA TRP A 18 7.34 -9.88 -27.70
C TRP A 18 6.86 -8.95 -26.58
N ILE A 19 7.28 -9.21 -25.33
CA ILE A 19 6.98 -8.35 -24.18
C ILE A 19 7.59 -6.96 -24.39
N ILE A 20 8.88 -6.88 -24.76
CA ILE A 20 9.57 -5.62 -25.03
C ILE A 20 8.88 -4.86 -26.18
N SER A 21 8.54 -5.56 -27.27
CA SER A 21 7.83 -4.98 -28.41
C SER A 21 6.43 -4.47 -28.03
N PHE A 22 5.69 -5.21 -27.20
CA PHE A 22 4.39 -4.81 -26.70
C PHE A 22 4.47 -3.54 -25.84
N PHE A 23 5.48 -3.42 -24.97
CA PHE A 23 5.69 -2.21 -24.17
C PHE A 23 6.15 -1.00 -25.02
N ILE A 24 7.00 -1.20 -26.03
CA ILE A 24 7.39 -0.15 -26.99
C ILE A 24 6.18 0.30 -27.81
N PHE A 25 5.32 -0.62 -28.24
CA PHE A 25 4.12 -0.30 -29.01
C PHE A 25 3.10 0.48 -28.16
N LYS A 26 2.90 0.09 -26.90
CA LYS A 26 2.06 0.83 -25.94
C LYS A 26 2.62 2.25 -25.67
N ARG A 27 3.95 2.39 -25.64
CA ARG A 27 4.65 3.70 -25.55
C ARG A 27 4.38 4.59 -26.76
N SER A 28 4.35 4.02 -27.98
CA SER A 28 4.05 4.74 -29.23
C SER A 28 2.62 5.28 -29.26
N ILE A 29 1.64 4.45 -28.88
CA ILE A 29 0.22 4.86 -28.83
C ILE A 29 -0.02 5.96 -27.78
N ARG A 30 0.64 5.87 -26.61
CA ARG A 30 0.55 6.93 -25.57
C ARG A 30 1.12 8.26 -26.05
N LYS A 31 2.18 8.24 -26.88
CA LYS A 31 2.81 9.43 -27.47
C LYS A 31 1.96 10.09 -28.56
N GLN A 32 1.17 9.31 -29.31
CA GLN A 32 0.23 9.85 -30.31
C GLN A 32 -1.02 10.44 -29.65
N ASN A 33 -1.53 9.83 -28.58
CA ASN A 33 -2.72 10.34 -27.89
C ASN A 33 -2.46 11.60 -27.04
N SER A 34 -1.22 11.85 -26.59
CA SER A 34 -0.88 13.08 -25.85
C SER A 34 -0.79 14.33 -26.74
N GLN A 35 -0.74 14.19 -28.06
CA GLN A 35 -0.71 15.33 -28.99
C GLN A 35 -2.11 15.90 -29.33
N LEU A 36 -3.20 15.23 -28.94
CA LEU A 36 -4.57 15.59 -29.36
C LEU A 36 -5.48 16.11 -28.23
N VAL A 37 -4.97 16.35 -27.03
CA VAL A 37 -5.78 16.91 -25.94
C VAL A 37 -5.64 18.44 -25.89
N PRO A 38 -6.72 19.23 -26.06
CA PRO A 38 -6.66 20.67 -25.91
C PRO A 38 -6.24 21.03 -24.48
N LYS A 39 -5.33 22.00 -24.33
CA LYS A 39 -4.91 22.57 -23.03
C LYS A 39 -6.10 23.22 -22.31
N GLY A 40 -6.86 22.41 -21.58
CA GLY A 40 -7.75 22.89 -20.51
C GLY A 40 -6.89 23.46 -19.39
N SER A 41 -7.24 24.66 -18.92
CA SER A 41 -6.57 25.33 -17.80
C SER A 41 -6.58 24.44 -16.56
N LYS A 42 -5.41 23.89 -16.21
CA LYS A 42 -5.22 23.12 -14.97
C LYS A 42 -5.55 24.03 -13.76
N PRO A 43 -6.24 23.54 -12.73
CA PRO A 43 -6.49 24.31 -11.51
C PRO A 43 -5.14 24.71 -10.89
N ARG A 44 -5.04 25.95 -10.38
CA ARG A 44 -3.85 26.45 -9.69
C ARG A 44 -3.57 25.55 -8.48
N ARG A 45 -2.57 24.66 -8.61
CA ARG A 45 -2.03 23.90 -7.48
C ARG A 45 -1.48 24.93 -6.48
N GLY A 46 -2.01 24.95 -5.25
CA GLY A 46 -1.45 25.78 -4.18
C GLY A 46 0.01 25.43 -3.91
N LYS A 47 0.71 26.31 -3.19
CA LYS A 47 2.12 26.11 -2.82
C LYS A 47 2.28 24.76 -2.10
N ILE A 48 3.15 23.89 -2.63
CA ILE A 48 3.47 22.61 -2.00
C ILE A 48 4.28 22.91 -0.71
N PRO A 49 3.92 22.33 0.44
CA PRO A 49 4.63 22.57 1.70
C PRO A 49 6.02 21.91 1.72
N GLU A 50 6.85 22.32 2.68
CA GLU A 50 8.13 21.65 2.95
C GLU A 50 7.89 20.25 3.52
N LEU A 51 8.86 19.35 3.31
CA LEU A 51 8.74 17.96 3.73
C LEU A 51 8.88 17.84 5.25
N PRO A 52 7.93 17.19 5.94
CA PRO A 52 8.12 16.83 7.33
C PRO A 52 9.18 15.73 7.45
N PRO A 53 9.67 15.42 8.66
CA PRO A 53 10.47 14.22 8.88
C PRO A 53 9.73 12.95 8.42
N ILE A 54 10.47 11.93 7.98
CA ILE A 54 9.88 10.67 7.48
C ILE A 54 8.98 9.98 8.53
N ILE A 55 9.32 10.09 9.81
CA ILE A 55 8.55 9.57 10.96
C ILE A 55 8.24 10.68 11.96
N LYS A 56 7.20 10.48 12.77
CA LYS A 56 6.92 11.39 13.89
C LYS A 56 8.01 11.28 14.97
N ALA A 57 8.22 12.35 15.72
CA ALA A 57 9.14 12.32 16.87
C ALA A 57 8.71 11.22 17.86
N GLY A 58 9.68 10.43 18.35
CA GLY A 58 9.41 9.31 19.26
C GLY A 58 8.76 8.09 18.61
N SER A 59 8.63 8.05 17.28
CA SER A 59 8.09 6.90 16.57
C SER A 59 8.95 5.64 16.78
N PRO A 60 8.33 4.47 17.04
CA PRO A 60 9.07 3.23 17.24
C PRO A 60 9.74 2.70 15.95
N ALA A 61 9.48 3.34 14.80
CA ALA A 61 10.06 2.98 13.51
C ALA A 61 11.44 3.60 13.24
N SER A 62 12.05 4.33 14.19
CA SER A 62 13.31 5.05 13.95
C SER A 62 14.44 4.16 13.44
N GLU A 63 14.64 2.98 14.02
CA GLU A 63 15.66 2.05 13.55
C GLU A 63 15.30 1.42 12.20
N LEU A 64 14.00 1.22 11.94
CA LEU A 64 13.51 0.68 10.68
C LEU A 64 13.70 1.69 9.53
N VAL A 65 13.56 2.99 9.81
CA VAL A 65 13.94 4.06 8.88
C VAL A 65 15.44 4.02 8.58
N GLY A 66 16.29 3.89 9.60
CA GLY A 66 17.73 3.77 9.39
C GLY A 66 18.08 2.59 8.47
N ARG A 67 17.39 1.45 8.65
CA ARG A 67 17.52 0.29 7.75
C ARG A 67 17.04 0.59 6.33
N LEU A 68 15.93 1.32 6.16
CA LEU A 68 15.41 1.72 4.85
C LEU A 68 16.42 2.58 4.09
N GLU A 69 16.92 3.64 4.73
CA GLU A 69 17.87 4.56 4.09
C GLU A 69 19.19 3.84 3.75
N ALA A 70 19.67 2.94 4.62
CA ALA A 70 20.84 2.11 4.33
C ALA A 70 20.63 1.14 3.14
N ALA A 71 19.38 0.75 2.85
CA ALA A 71 19.03 -0.08 1.70
C ALA A 71 18.90 0.71 0.38
N LEU A 72 18.93 2.05 0.43
CA LEU A 72 18.74 2.95 -0.71
C LEU A 72 19.98 3.83 -0.96
N PRO A 73 20.98 3.33 -1.70
CA PRO A 73 22.17 4.13 -2.04
C PRO A 73 21.81 5.42 -2.79
N ASP A 74 22.52 6.53 -2.51
CA ASP A 74 22.28 7.84 -3.14
C ASP A 74 22.35 7.80 -4.67
N THR A 75 23.22 6.95 -5.22
CA THR A 75 23.33 6.74 -6.67
C THR A 75 22.04 6.19 -7.25
N TYR A 76 21.40 5.23 -6.57
CA TYR A 76 20.14 4.66 -7.00
C TYR A 76 19.00 5.70 -6.90
N GLN A 77 18.94 6.44 -5.78
CA GLN A 77 17.95 7.50 -5.60
C GLN A 77 18.08 8.59 -6.68
N SER A 78 19.30 8.95 -7.05
CA SER A 78 19.57 9.97 -8.09
C SER A 78 19.15 9.50 -9.49
N MET A 79 19.47 8.24 -9.84
CA MET A 79 19.04 7.65 -11.11
C MET A 79 17.51 7.56 -11.20
N LEU A 80 16.85 7.13 -10.12
CA LEU A 80 15.39 7.08 -10.04
C LEU A 80 14.79 8.48 -10.24
N LYS A 81 15.29 9.50 -9.52
CA LYS A 81 14.82 10.88 -9.68
C LYS A 81 14.94 11.35 -11.12
N GLN A 82 16.10 11.17 -11.75
CA GLN A 82 16.32 11.56 -13.14
C GLN A 82 15.31 10.89 -14.09
N ARG A 83 15.05 9.59 -13.88
CA ARG A 83 14.08 8.84 -14.67
C ARG A 83 12.66 9.35 -14.49
N VAL A 84 12.21 9.53 -13.24
CA VAL A 84 10.86 10.04 -12.94
C VAL A 84 10.66 11.43 -13.55
N MET A 85 11.63 12.34 -13.40
CA MET A 85 11.58 13.67 -14.00
C MET A 85 11.54 13.63 -15.54
N SER A 86 12.17 12.63 -16.16
CA SER A 86 12.15 12.45 -17.62
C SER A 86 10.83 11.86 -18.13
N GLU A 87 10.25 10.87 -17.45
CA GLU A 87 9.01 10.21 -17.88
C GLU A 87 7.75 11.00 -17.45
N HIS A 88 7.87 11.87 -16.45
CA HIS A 88 6.81 12.76 -15.95
C HIS A 88 7.23 14.24 -16.00
N PRO A 89 7.40 14.84 -17.20
CA PRO A 89 7.92 16.21 -17.36
C PRO A 89 7.03 17.31 -16.76
N ASP A 90 5.77 16.98 -16.46
CA ASP A 90 4.82 17.88 -15.79
C ASP A 90 4.96 17.87 -14.25
N MET A 91 5.73 16.92 -13.69
CA MET A 91 5.96 16.79 -12.25
C MET A 91 7.02 17.80 -11.79
N SER A 92 6.70 18.60 -10.78
CA SER A 92 7.70 19.47 -10.15
C SER A 92 8.65 18.67 -9.26
N GLU A 93 9.87 19.16 -9.06
CA GLU A 93 10.84 18.53 -8.16
C GLU A 93 10.27 18.39 -6.73
N GLN A 94 9.58 19.42 -6.23
CA GLN A 94 8.97 19.36 -4.90
C GLN A 94 7.85 18.30 -4.80
N GLU A 95 7.09 18.10 -5.88
CA GLU A 95 6.07 17.05 -5.96
C GLU A 95 6.72 15.66 -5.96
N TYR A 96 7.85 15.49 -6.64
CA TYR A 96 8.63 14.26 -6.60
C TYR A 96 9.13 13.95 -5.20
N GLU A 97 9.72 14.91 -4.51
CA GLU A 97 10.26 14.67 -3.16
C GLU A 97 9.15 14.21 -2.20
N TRP A 98 7.95 14.77 -2.32
CA TRP A 98 6.78 14.32 -1.56
C TRP A 98 6.36 12.89 -1.91
N ARG A 99 6.22 12.57 -3.20
CA ARG A 99 5.86 11.21 -3.63
C ARG A 99 6.92 10.18 -3.24
N TRP A 100 8.20 10.56 -3.34
CA TRP A 100 9.34 9.73 -2.92
C TRP A 100 9.33 9.47 -1.41
N GLN A 101 9.09 10.50 -0.60
CA GLN A 101 8.98 10.31 0.85
C GLN A 101 7.79 9.42 1.21
N GLU A 102 6.63 9.60 0.56
CA GLU A 102 5.47 8.74 0.80
C GLU A 102 5.71 7.30 0.34
N LEU A 103 6.49 7.08 -0.74
CA LEU A 103 6.90 5.74 -1.15
C LEU A 103 7.81 5.08 -0.10
N LYS A 104 8.75 5.83 0.48
CA LYS A 104 9.58 5.36 1.59
C LYS A 104 8.73 4.99 2.82
N ARG A 105 7.73 5.81 3.17
CA ARG A 105 6.76 5.51 4.23
C ARG A 105 5.96 4.24 3.91
N PHE A 106 5.54 4.07 2.66
CA PHE A 106 4.85 2.86 2.21
C PHE A 106 5.72 1.60 2.39
N PHE A 107 7.01 1.64 2.06
CA PHE A 107 7.90 0.50 2.32
C PHE A 107 8.01 0.16 3.81
N ILE A 108 8.07 1.16 4.69
CA ILE A 108 8.02 0.93 6.15
C ILE A 108 6.69 0.27 6.55
N MET A 109 5.56 0.68 5.96
CA MET A 109 4.28 0.01 6.18
C MET A 109 4.33 -1.45 5.76
N CYS A 110 4.95 -1.78 4.62
CA CYS A 110 5.13 -3.16 4.15
C CYS A 110 6.02 -3.99 5.07
N ALA A 111 6.96 -3.36 5.78
CA ALA A 111 7.77 -4.04 6.79
C ALA A 111 7.01 -4.31 8.09
N VAL A 112 5.88 -3.63 8.33
CA VAL A 112 5.07 -3.74 9.56
C VAL A 112 3.82 -4.60 9.33
N LEU A 113 3.13 -4.41 8.22
CA LEU A 113 1.89 -5.07 7.84
C LEU A 113 2.14 -6.16 6.80
N ASP A 114 1.42 -7.28 6.90
CA ASP A 114 1.59 -8.43 6.01
C ASP A 114 1.16 -8.12 4.56
N ARG A 115 0.03 -7.43 4.42
CA ARG A 115 -0.52 -6.96 3.15
C ARG A 115 -0.85 -5.48 3.24
N VAL A 116 -0.25 -4.69 2.34
CA VAL A 116 -0.47 -3.25 2.28
C VAL A 116 -0.97 -2.88 0.89
N PRO A 117 -2.23 -2.44 0.76
CA PRO A 117 -2.70 -1.96 -0.52
C PRO A 117 -2.14 -0.59 -0.90
N MET A 118 -1.77 -0.43 -2.16
CA MET A 118 -1.34 0.83 -2.75
C MET A 118 -2.56 1.71 -3.07
N PHE A 119 -2.93 2.61 -2.14
CA PHE A 119 -4.07 3.53 -2.25
C PHE A 119 -3.78 4.81 -3.05
N SER A 120 -2.53 5.07 -3.42
CA SER A 120 -2.13 6.30 -4.11
C SER A 120 -1.55 6.01 -5.48
N LYS A 121 -2.25 6.44 -6.54
CA LYS A 121 -1.71 6.40 -7.91
C LYS A 121 -0.46 7.27 -8.06
N ASP A 122 -0.42 8.41 -7.37
CA ASP A 122 0.69 9.36 -7.45
C ASP A 122 1.99 8.78 -6.87
N VAL A 123 1.88 8.02 -5.77
CA VAL A 123 3.02 7.30 -5.15
C VAL A 123 3.38 6.07 -5.97
N ASP A 124 2.38 5.34 -6.48
CA ASP A 124 2.57 4.15 -7.31
C ASP A 124 3.31 4.45 -8.63
N GLU A 125 3.11 5.62 -9.22
CA GLU A 125 3.89 6.08 -10.39
C GLU A 125 5.40 6.11 -10.12
N VAL A 126 5.83 6.59 -8.94
CA VAL A 126 7.25 6.59 -8.57
C VAL A 126 7.74 5.16 -8.34
N TRP A 127 6.91 4.30 -7.73
CA TRP A 127 7.28 2.90 -7.51
C TRP A 127 7.43 2.15 -8.84
N HIS A 128 6.56 2.38 -9.82
CA HIS A 128 6.69 1.79 -11.16
C HIS A 128 8.02 2.15 -11.83
N GLU A 129 8.46 3.41 -11.74
CA GLU A 129 9.77 3.78 -12.29
C GLU A 129 10.93 3.16 -11.51
N MET A 130 10.77 2.92 -10.21
CA MET A 130 11.73 2.17 -9.39
C MET A 130 11.84 0.71 -9.83
N LEU A 131 10.74 0.05 -10.21
CA LEU A 131 10.74 -1.34 -10.69
C LEU A 131 11.54 -1.56 -11.98
N MET A 132 11.76 -0.50 -12.77
CA MET A 132 12.53 -0.57 -14.01
C MET A 132 14.03 -0.82 -13.78
N TYR A 133 14.51 -0.56 -12.57
CA TYR A 133 15.87 -0.88 -12.13
C TYR A 133 15.88 -2.23 -11.43
N THR A 134 15.62 -3.30 -12.17
CA THR A 134 15.32 -4.63 -11.59
C THR A 134 16.42 -5.16 -10.67
N TYR A 135 17.69 -4.92 -11.00
CA TYR A 135 18.82 -5.34 -10.17
C TYR A 135 18.90 -4.54 -8.87
N GLU A 136 18.84 -3.20 -8.94
CA GLU A 136 18.86 -2.32 -7.79
C GLU A 136 17.62 -2.52 -6.91
N TYR A 137 16.47 -2.80 -7.51
CA TYR A 137 15.23 -3.08 -6.80
C TYR A 137 15.28 -4.41 -6.04
N GLN A 138 15.86 -5.46 -6.62
CA GLN A 138 16.13 -6.72 -5.92
C GLN A 138 17.07 -6.48 -4.74
N GLN A 139 18.19 -5.77 -4.95
CA GLN A 139 19.14 -5.46 -3.88
C GLN A 139 18.49 -4.64 -2.74
N PHE A 140 17.70 -3.64 -3.09
CA PHE A 140 16.93 -2.85 -2.14
C PHE A 140 16.02 -3.75 -1.30
N SER A 141 15.24 -4.62 -1.96
CA SER A 141 14.31 -5.53 -1.30
C SER A 141 15.01 -6.49 -0.34
N ASP A 142 16.11 -7.10 -0.78
CA ASP A 142 16.89 -8.04 0.05
C ASP A 142 17.54 -7.33 1.24
N ARG A 143 18.09 -6.12 1.04
CA ARG A 143 18.68 -5.35 2.14
C ARG A 143 17.62 -4.89 3.13
N PHE A 144 16.49 -4.41 2.64
CA PHE A 144 15.45 -3.82 3.50
C PHE A 144 14.60 -4.89 4.19
N LEU A 145 14.00 -5.82 3.45
CA LEU A 145 13.05 -6.83 3.95
C LEU A 145 13.66 -8.23 4.13
N GLY A 146 14.88 -8.46 3.64
CA GLY A 146 15.48 -9.80 3.61
C GLY A 146 14.87 -10.73 2.56
N ARG A 147 14.03 -10.18 1.67
CA ARG A 147 13.37 -10.89 0.55
C ARG A 147 12.82 -9.88 -0.45
N MET A 148 12.48 -10.38 -1.65
CA MET A 148 11.85 -9.56 -2.69
C MET A 148 10.54 -8.91 -2.22
N LEU A 149 10.42 -7.60 -2.43
CA LEU A 149 9.15 -6.88 -2.26
C LEU A 149 8.37 -7.01 -3.57
N HIS A 150 7.27 -7.75 -3.55
CA HIS A 150 6.48 -7.93 -4.77
C HIS A 150 5.48 -6.77 -4.94
N HIS A 151 5.56 -6.13 -6.11
CA HIS A 151 4.52 -5.23 -6.59
C HIS A 151 3.42 -6.03 -7.30
N ALA A 152 2.16 -5.76 -6.98
CA ALA A 152 1.02 -6.29 -7.73
C ALA A 152 0.37 -5.13 -8.50
N PRO A 153 0.37 -5.17 -9.84
CA PRO A 153 -0.18 -4.07 -10.63
C PRO A 153 -1.67 -3.88 -10.38
N ASN A 154 -2.11 -2.62 -10.42
CA ASN A 154 -3.52 -2.26 -10.39
C ASN A 154 -4.16 -2.51 -11.76
N THR A 155 -4.47 -3.78 -12.03
CA THR A 155 -5.30 -4.18 -13.16
C THR A 155 -6.73 -3.76 -12.81
N GLY A 156 -7.11 -2.53 -13.19
CA GLY A 156 -8.38 -1.87 -12.85
C GLY A 156 -9.65 -2.53 -13.40
N THR A 157 -9.76 -3.86 -13.32
CA THR A 157 -10.85 -4.67 -13.85
C THR A 157 -11.86 -5.11 -12.80
N GLU A 158 -11.56 -5.09 -11.50
CA GLU A 158 -12.60 -5.19 -10.45
C GLU A 158 -12.19 -4.36 -9.22
N HIS A 159 -12.89 -3.24 -9.01
CA HIS A 159 -12.68 -2.37 -7.85
C HIS A 159 -13.44 -2.92 -6.63
N VAL A 160 -12.95 -4.01 -6.05
CA VAL A 160 -13.47 -4.51 -4.78
C VAL A 160 -13.03 -3.54 -3.67
N PRO A 161 -13.96 -2.90 -2.93
CA PRO A 161 -13.59 -2.10 -1.77
C PRO A 161 -12.83 -2.97 -0.76
N ILE A 162 -11.74 -2.44 -0.21
CA ILE A 162 -10.92 -3.08 0.83
C ILE A 162 -10.94 -2.22 2.11
N PRO A 163 -12.12 -2.06 2.74
CA PRO A 163 -12.35 -1.10 3.82
C PRO A 163 -11.50 -1.42 5.06
N ASN A 164 -11.34 -2.70 5.41
CA ASN A 164 -10.59 -3.11 6.59
C ASN A 164 -9.10 -2.79 6.40
N GLU A 165 -8.54 -3.10 5.24
CA GLU A 165 -7.16 -2.76 4.89
C GLU A 165 -6.94 -1.25 4.89
N ARG A 166 -7.92 -0.47 4.43
CA ARG A 166 -7.87 0.99 4.49
C ARG A 166 -7.85 1.51 5.93
N ALA A 167 -8.70 0.99 6.81
CA ALA A 167 -8.75 1.39 8.22
C ALA A 167 -7.43 1.10 8.95
N TRP A 168 -6.83 -0.06 8.66
CA TRP A 168 -5.52 -0.43 9.20
C TRP A 168 -4.38 0.38 8.62
N PHE A 169 -4.41 0.67 7.31
CA PHE A 169 -3.47 1.57 6.68
C PHE A 169 -3.47 2.92 7.39
N ASP A 170 -4.63 3.55 7.55
CA ASP A 170 -4.76 4.87 8.17
C ASP A 170 -4.23 4.86 9.62
N THR A 171 -4.61 3.85 10.41
CA THR A 171 -4.22 3.73 11.82
C THR A 171 -2.70 3.56 11.96
N VAL A 172 -2.11 2.60 11.25
CA VAL A 172 -0.68 2.31 11.37
C VAL A 172 0.16 3.43 10.75
N TYR A 173 -0.30 4.04 9.65
CA TYR A 173 0.37 5.17 9.05
C TYR A 173 0.46 6.34 10.02
N VAL A 174 -0.65 6.76 10.63
CA VAL A 174 -0.66 7.89 11.57
C VAL A 174 0.10 7.55 12.86
N GLN A 175 0.08 6.29 13.29
CA GLN A 175 0.89 5.83 14.41
C GLN A 175 2.40 6.00 14.15
N LEU A 176 2.88 5.70 12.93
CA LEU A 176 4.31 5.75 12.60
C LEU A 176 4.79 7.12 12.15
N PHE A 177 3.99 7.83 11.36
CA PHE A 177 4.40 9.04 10.64
C PHE A 177 3.69 10.30 11.12
N GLY A 178 2.62 10.15 11.90
CA GLY A 178 1.71 11.24 12.22
C GLY A 178 0.79 11.60 11.05
N TRP A 179 -0.10 12.56 11.29
CA TRP A 179 -0.99 13.08 10.25
C TRP A 179 -0.42 14.36 9.61
N HIS A 180 -0.55 14.46 8.28
CA HIS A 180 -0.18 15.66 7.53
C HIS A 180 -1.16 15.90 6.37
N GLU A 181 -1.53 17.16 6.13
CA GLU A 181 -2.52 17.51 5.11
C GLU A 181 -2.10 17.09 3.69
N TYR A 182 -0.82 17.21 3.35
CA TYR A 182 -0.33 16.85 2.02
C TYR A 182 -0.27 15.34 1.81
N SER A 183 0.02 14.56 2.86
CA SER A 183 -0.08 13.11 2.82
C SER A 183 -1.53 12.65 2.59
N ALA A 184 -2.51 13.32 3.21
CA ALA A 184 -3.93 13.09 2.94
C ALA A 184 -4.37 13.45 1.51
N LYS A 185 -3.67 14.35 0.82
CA LYS A 185 -3.90 14.61 -0.61
C LYS A 185 -3.38 13.47 -1.49
N LEU A 186 -2.26 12.85 -1.12
CA LEU A 186 -1.66 11.75 -1.89
C LEU A 186 -2.36 10.41 -1.64
N TRP A 187 -2.68 10.08 -0.38
CA TRP A 187 -3.30 8.80 0.02
C TRP A 187 -4.83 8.84 0.06
N GLY A 188 -5.43 10.01 -0.16
CA GLY A 188 -6.85 10.23 0.14
C GLY A 188 -7.11 10.46 1.63
N ALA A 189 -8.32 10.93 1.94
CA ALA A 189 -8.70 11.30 3.30
C ALA A 189 -8.59 10.10 4.27
N PHE A 190 -7.88 10.30 5.38
CA PHE A 190 -7.69 9.33 6.44
C PHE A 190 -8.95 9.20 7.31
N PHE A 191 -9.10 8.05 7.95
CA PHE A 191 -10.15 7.75 8.94
C PHE A 191 -11.57 7.92 8.39
N ARG A 192 -11.82 7.34 7.21
CA ARG A 192 -13.18 7.22 6.63
C ARG A 192 -13.88 5.92 6.96
N VAL A 193 -13.12 4.93 7.43
CA VAL A 193 -13.61 3.61 7.79
C VAL A 193 -13.05 3.26 9.18
N PRO A 194 -13.88 2.82 10.14
CA PRO A 194 -13.42 2.38 11.44
C PRO A 194 -12.65 1.06 11.33
N LEU A 195 -11.75 0.82 12.29
CA LEU A 195 -11.19 -0.52 12.48
C LEU A 195 -12.31 -1.51 12.85
N PRO A 196 -12.35 -2.71 12.27
CA PRO A 196 -13.34 -3.72 12.62
C PRO A 196 -13.21 -4.12 14.08
N ARG A 197 -14.34 -4.15 14.80
CA ARG A 197 -14.35 -4.49 16.23
C ARG A 197 -13.78 -5.88 16.50
N GLU A 198 -14.11 -6.86 15.66
CA GLU A 198 -13.58 -8.22 15.76
C GLU A 198 -12.05 -8.26 15.69
N GLU A 199 -11.43 -7.43 14.85
CA GLU A 199 -9.97 -7.35 14.75
C GLU A 199 -9.34 -6.62 15.94
N LEU A 200 -10.03 -5.63 16.52
CA LEU A 200 -9.63 -4.98 17.78
C LEU A 200 -9.69 -5.97 18.95
N ASP A 201 -10.80 -6.72 19.06
CA ASP A 201 -10.99 -7.78 20.06
C ASP A 201 -9.85 -8.82 19.97
N LEU A 202 -9.58 -9.34 18.77
CA LEU A 202 -8.49 -10.28 18.51
C LEU A 202 -7.13 -9.72 18.93
N CYS A 203 -6.84 -8.45 18.62
CA CYS A 203 -5.58 -7.81 19.00
C CYS A 203 -5.42 -7.64 20.51
N THR A 204 -6.53 -7.47 21.25
CA THR A 204 -6.51 -7.37 22.72
C THR A 204 -6.55 -8.70 23.46
N SER A 205 -6.71 -9.82 22.75
CA SER A 205 -6.71 -11.15 23.36
C SER A 205 -5.38 -11.43 24.09
N PRO A 206 -5.39 -12.05 25.29
CA PRO A 206 -4.17 -12.46 25.99
C PRO A 206 -3.28 -13.42 25.20
N HIS A 207 -3.85 -14.09 24.19
CA HIS A 207 -3.15 -15.04 23.32
C HIS A 207 -2.73 -14.43 21.98
N PHE A 208 -2.89 -13.12 21.79
CA PHE A 208 -2.46 -12.45 20.58
C PHE A 208 -0.94 -12.58 20.42
N ALA A 209 -0.52 -13.10 19.27
CA ALA A 209 0.88 -13.22 18.90
C ALA A 209 1.03 -12.95 17.40
N VAL A 210 2.10 -12.26 17.04
CA VAL A 210 2.45 -12.08 15.63
C VAL A 210 3.01 -13.39 15.09
N ASN A 211 2.27 -14.01 14.19
CA ASN A 211 2.63 -15.25 13.51
C ASN A 211 2.11 -15.23 12.06
N HIS A 212 2.51 -16.22 11.27
CA HIS A 212 2.12 -16.33 9.86
C HIS A 212 0.62 -16.58 9.63
N GLY A 213 -0.14 -16.97 10.67
CA GLY A 213 -1.57 -17.25 10.60
C GLY A 213 -2.47 -16.01 10.72
N GLN A 214 -2.06 -14.97 11.46
CA GLN A 214 -2.93 -13.81 11.72
C GLN A 214 -3.06 -12.82 10.54
N LYS A 215 -2.13 -12.83 9.58
CA LYS A 215 -2.17 -12.06 8.31
C LYS A 215 -2.36 -10.54 8.39
N ARG A 216 -2.32 -9.90 9.58
CA ARG A 216 -2.34 -8.44 9.75
C ARG A 216 -0.92 -7.89 9.81
N PHE A 217 -0.10 -8.33 10.75
CA PHE A 217 1.30 -7.90 10.87
C PHE A 217 2.24 -8.81 10.07
N ASN A 218 3.33 -8.25 9.54
CA ASN A 218 4.28 -8.99 8.72
C ASN A 218 5.11 -9.94 9.60
N ALA A 219 4.73 -11.21 9.63
CA ALA A 219 5.37 -12.21 10.49
C ALA A 219 6.84 -12.47 10.13
N TRP A 220 7.19 -12.40 8.84
CA TRP A 220 8.57 -12.59 8.40
C TRP A 220 9.50 -11.51 8.92
N THR A 221 9.13 -10.24 8.75
CA THR A 221 9.97 -9.13 9.21
C THR A 221 9.97 -9.08 10.74
N TYR A 222 8.85 -9.42 11.38
CA TYR A 222 8.79 -9.60 12.83
C TYR A 222 9.82 -10.64 13.33
N GLU A 223 9.95 -11.78 12.64
CA GLU A 223 10.92 -12.81 13.00
C GLU A 223 12.36 -12.44 12.65
N LYS A 224 12.60 -11.89 11.46
CA LYS A 224 13.96 -11.74 10.89
C LYS A 224 14.59 -10.36 11.12
N ILE A 225 13.81 -9.33 11.40
CA ILE A 225 14.28 -7.94 11.45
C ILE A 225 13.95 -7.33 12.82
N PRO A 226 14.94 -7.20 13.72
CA PRO A 226 14.73 -6.68 15.08
C PRO A 226 14.06 -5.30 15.11
N SER A 227 14.44 -4.39 14.21
CA SER A 227 13.84 -3.05 14.13
C SER A 227 12.38 -3.07 13.69
N ALA A 228 11.97 -4.02 12.83
CA ALA A 228 10.58 -4.23 12.47
C ALA A 228 9.78 -4.82 13.63
N ARG A 229 10.36 -5.81 14.35
CA ARG A 229 9.76 -6.38 15.57
C ARG A 229 9.46 -5.31 16.61
N MET A 230 10.43 -4.45 16.92
CA MET A 230 10.26 -3.35 17.87
C MET A 230 9.15 -2.39 17.45
N ALA A 231 9.07 -2.03 16.16
CA ALA A 231 8.01 -1.18 15.63
C ALA A 231 6.63 -1.85 15.78
N ILE A 232 6.51 -3.12 15.39
CA ILE A 232 5.27 -3.90 15.48
C ILE A 232 4.82 -4.05 16.94
N ASP A 233 5.73 -4.40 17.86
CA ASP A 233 5.43 -4.54 19.30
C ASP A 233 4.92 -3.22 19.90
N ALA A 234 5.51 -2.09 19.51
CA ALA A 234 5.06 -0.78 19.96
C ALA A 234 3.66 -0.44 19.40
N ILE A 235 3.40 -0.69 18.11
CA ILE A 235 2.08 -0.48 17.52
C ILE A 235 1.02 -1.32 18.23
N ILE A 236 1.30 -2.60 18.49
CA ILE A 236 0.36 -3.51 19.16
C ILE A 236 0.07 -3.01 20.57
N ARG A 237 1.11 -2.69 21.36
CA ARG A 237 0.94 -2.20 22.73
C ARG A 237 0.10 -0.91 22.76
N ASP A 238 0.43 0.06 21.92
CA ASP A 238 -0.29 1.33 21.87
C ASP A 238 -1.75 1.14 21.43
N LEU A 239 -2.01 0.24 20.47
CA LEU A 239 -3.37 -0.09 20.04
C LEU A 239 -4.15 -0.75 21.18
N GLN A 240 -3.55 -1.73 21.87
CA GLN A 240 -4.17 -2.41 23.01
C GLN A 240 -4.48 -1.44 24.16
N ASP A 241 -3.58 -0.50 24.47
CA ASP A 241 -3.80 0.55 25.47
C ASP A 241 -4.97 1.46 25.09
N ARG A 242 -5.06 1.85 23.82
CA ARG A 242 -6.17 2.68 23.31
C ARG A 242 -7.50 1.93 23.36
N VAL A 243 -7.52 0.64 23.03
CA VAL A 243 -8.75 -0.18 23.12
C VAL A 243 -9.18 -0.33 24.58
N ARG A 244 -8.26 -0.65 25.50
CA ARG A 244 -8.57 -0.71 26.95
C ARG A 244 -9.12 0.62 27.49
N THR A 245 -8.54 1.72 27.05
CA THR A 245 -9.03 3.06 27.40
C THR A 245 -10.43 3.28 26.83
N ALA A 246 -10.66 2.98 25.56
CA ALA A 246 -11.97 3.09 24.92
C ALA A 246 -13.07 2.22 25.56
N GLN A 247 -12.71 1.07 26.14
CA GLN A 247 -13.63 0.19 26.86
C GLN A 247 -14.09 0.76 28.21
N THR A 248 -13.28 1.63 28.81
CA THR A 248 -13.50 2.15 30.18
C THR A 248 -13.97 3.60 30.18
N GLU A 249 -13.68 4.36 29.12
CA GLU A 249 -14.10 5.74 29.00
C GLU A 249 -15.63 5.88 28.92
N PRO A 250 -16.22 6.83 29.67
CA PRO A 250 -17.63 7.16 29.52
C PRO A 250 -17.89 7.75 28.12
N ARG A 251 -19.15 7.68 27.67
CA ARG A 251 -19.55 8.22 26.35
C ARG A 251 -18.96 9.61 26.12
N ARG A 252 -18.00 9.70 25.21
CA ARG A 252 -17.35 10.94 24.82
C ARG A 252 -18.40 11.85 24.19
N GLN A 253 -18.62 13.01 24.81
CA GLN A 253 -19.43 14.07 24.21
C GLN A 253 -18.76 14.52 22.91
N GLU A 254 -19.56 14.70 21.86
CA GLU A 254 -19.15 15.15 20.53
C GLU A 254 -18.21 16.35 20.63
N LYS A 255 -16.90 16.10 20.49
CA LYS A 255 -15.88 17.14 20.37
C LYS A 255 -15.16 16.90 19.05
N ARG A 256 -15.06 17.96 18.25
CA ARG A 256 -14.27 17.95 17.02
C ARG A 256 -12.86 17.43 17.31
N VAL A 257 -12.43 16.43 16.54
CA VAL A 257 -11.13 15.78 16.74
C VAL A 257 -10.02 16.71 16.26
N ASN A 258 -8.98 16.89 17.07
CA ASN A 258 -7.81 17.67 16.68
C ASN A 258 -6.84 16.77 15.89
N PHE A 259 -6.65 17.06 14.60
CA PHE A 259 -5.79 16.29 13.70
C PHE A 259 -4.29 16.61 13.85
N GLN A 260 -3.92 17.73 14.48
CA GLN A 260 -2.51 18.10 14.68
C GLN A 260 -1.84 17.24 15.76
N ASN A 261 -2.62 16.74 16.72
CA ASN A 261 -2.13 15.79 17.71
C ASN A 261 -2.48 14.36 17.29
N SER A 262 -1.50 13.67 16.72
CA SER A 262 -1.67 12.30 16.21
C SER A 262 -2.11 11.31 17.30
N ASP A 263 -1.70 11.49 18.55
CA ASP A 263 -2.09 10.59 19.64
C ASP A 263 -3.55 10.83 20.06
N VAL A 264 -4.01 12.08 20.09
CA VAL A 264 -5.43 12.39 20.32
C VAL A 264 -6.31 11.89 19.18
N LEU A 265 -5.83 12.05 17.93
CA LEU A 265 -6.51 11.58 16.73
C LEU A 265 -6.67 10.05 16.73
N LEU A 266 -5.61 9.31 17.02
CA LEU A 266 -5.65 7.84 17.13
C LEU A 266 -6.52 7.38 18.29
N ALA A 267 -6.50 8.07 19.43
CA ALA A 267 -7.39 7.75 20.56
C ALA A 267 -8.87 7.94 20.17
N ALA A 268 -9.19 9.02 19.47
CA ALA A 268 -10.54 9.24 18.94
C ALA A 268 -10.94 8.16 17.93
N ALA A 269 -10.05 7.81 16.98
CA ALA A 269 -10.29 6.77 15.99
C ALA A 269 -10.64 5.43 16.66
N VAL A 270 -9.81 4.97 17.59
CA VAL A 270 -10.04 3.71 18.29
C VAL A 270 -11.31 3.78 19.15
N TYR A 271 -11.54 4.90 19.84
CA TYR A 271 -12.75 5.09 20.64
C TYR A 271 -14.04 4.96 19.80
N PHE A 272 -14.12 5.67 18.66
CA PHE A 272 -15.31 5.62 17.81
C PHE A 272 -15.45 4.27 17.11
N ALA A 273 -14.35 3.66 16.66
CA ALA A 273 -14.38 2.31 16.08
C ALA A 273 -14.94 1.27 17.07
N TRP A 274 -14.63 1.42 18.36
CA TRP A 274 -15.11 0.52 19.41
C TRP A 274 -16.55 0.79 19.87
N ASN A 275 -16.86 2.06 20.19
CA ASN A 275 -18.10 2.43 20.89
C ASN A 275 -19.25 2.87 19.97
N ALA A 276 -18.94 3.42 18.79
CA ALA A 276 -19.93 4.01 17.89
C ALA A 276 -19.45 3.97 16.42
N PRO A 277 -19.24 2.77 15.83
CA PRO A 277 -18.72 2.63 14.48
C PRO A 277 -19.62 3.30 13.43
N ASP A 278 -20.94 3.31 13.63
CA ASP A 278 -21.90 3.95 12.74
C ASP A 278 -21.74 5.48 12.68
N GLN A 279 -21.22 6.09 13.74
CA GLN A 279 -20.98 7.54 13.83
C GLN A 279 -19.52 7.91 13.51
N PHE A 280 -18.68 6.94 13.15
CA PHE A 280 -17.25 7.14 12.98
C PHE A 280 -16.94 8.22 11.93
N THR A 281 -17.52 8.09 10.73
CA THR A 281 -17.23 8.99 9.61
C THR A 281 -17.61 10.44 9.89
N GLU A 282 -18.71 10.67 10.61
CA GLU A 282 -19.21 12.00 10.96
C GLU A 282 -18.32 12.68 12.02
N ASN A 283 -17.76 11.88 12.93
CA ASN A 283 -16.90 12.37 14.01
C ASN A 283 -15.41 12.47 13.63
N MET A 284 -14.98 11.73 12.61
CA MET A 284 -13.59 11.69 12.12
C MET A 284 -13.35 12.62 10.92
N ILE A 285 -14.06 13.76 10.87
CA ILE A 285 -13.83 14.81 9.86
C ILE A 285 -12.89 15.89 10.45
N PRO A 286 -11.84 16.31 9.73
CA PRO A 286 -11.03 17.46 10.14
C PRO A 286 -11.91 18.72 10.27
N ASP A 287 -11.60 19.59 11.22
CA ASP A 287 -12.33 20.87 11.37
C ASP A 287 -12.28 21.67 10.05
N GLU A 288 -13.40 22.25 9.62
CA GLU A 288 -13.53 23.02 8.37
C GLU A 288 -12.48 24.15 8.24
N ARG A 289 -12.04 24.73 9.37
CA ARG A 289 -10.95 25.72 9.38
C ARG A 289 -9.62 25.17 8.86
N GLU A 290 -9.42 23.85 8.95
CA GLU A 290 -8.26 23.13 8.41
C GLU A 290 -8.47 22.71 6.93
N LEU A 291 -9.71 22.61 6.45
CA LEU A 291 -10.05 22.25 5.06
C LEU A 291 -10.08 23.45 4.10
N HIS A 292 -10.24 24.68 4.60
CA HIS A 292 -10.37 25.91 3.80
C HIS A 292 -9.11 26.36 3.02
N LYS A 293 -8.12 25.48 2.81
CA LYS A 293 -6.91 25.83 2.05
C LYS A 293 -6.69 25.16 0.71
N ASN A 294 -7.39 24.10 0.29
CA ASN A 294 -7.44 23.66 -1.12
C ASN A 294 -8.40 22.47 -1.37
N ASN A 295 -9.10 22.53 -2.51
CA ASN A 295 -10.17 21.66 -3.01
C ASN A 295 -10.08 20.14 -2.76
N SER A 296 -11.28 19.59 -2.50
CA SER A 296 -11.83 18.27 -2.91
C SER A 296 -10.86 17.10 -2.95
N SER A 297 -10.59 16.48 -1.79
CA SER A 297 -9.98 15.15 -1.74
C SER A 297 -11.06 14.06 -1.84
N SER A 298 -11.12 13.35 -2.97
CA SER A 298 -11.88 12.10 -3.10
C SER A 298 -11.24 11.01 -2.22
N SER A 299 -12.05 10.32 -1.41
CA SER A 299 -11.61 9.17 -0.60
C SER A 299 -11.42 7.96 -1.51
N CYS A 300 -10.22 7.35 -1.52
CA CYS A 300 -9.97 6.10 -2.24
C CYS A 300 -9.96 4.92 -1.26
N THR A 301 -10.93 4.02 -1.40
CA THR A 301 -11.03 2.74 -0.66
C THR A 301 -10.65 1.54 -1.53
N TYR A 302 -10.10 1.80 -2.72
CA TYR A 302 -9.70 0.79 -3.71
C TYR A 302 -8.19 0.83 -3.90
N ALA A 303 -7.54 -0.33 -3.94
CA ALA A 303 -6.10 -0.44 -4.12
C ALA A 303 -5.67 -1.86 -4.51
N SER A 304 -4.44 -2.00 -4.99
CA SER A 304 -3.78 -3.30 -5.20
C SER A 304 -2.91 -3.66 -4.01
N ALA A 305 -2.99 -4.89 -3.52
CA ALA A 305 -2.21 -5.35 -2.38
C ALA A 305 -0.77 -5.74 -2.77
N CYS A 306 0.23 -5.27 -2.03
CA CYS A 306 1.56 -5.87 -2.05
C CYS A 306 1.70 -6.87 -0.89
N GLY A 307 2.39 -7.98 -1.15
CA GLY A 307 2.65 -9.02 -0.18
C GLY A 307 4.14 -9.33 -0.12
N SER A 308 4.62 -9.62 1.08
CA SER A 308 5.97 -10.12 1.27
C SER A 308 5.88 -11.67 1.22
N GLY A 309 6.28 -12.27 0.10
CA GLY A 309 5.93 -13.65 -0.27
C GLY A 309 6.44 -14.75 0.66
N GLY A 310 5.61 -15.75 0.95
CA GLY A 310 6.01 -16.94 1.70
C GLY A 310 5.22 -18.19 1.29
N SER A 311 5.84 -19.03 0.46
CA SER A 311 6.01 -20.49 0.63
C SER A 311 6.47 -21.10 -0.71
N ASP A 312 7.76 -21.35 -0.84
CA ASP A 312 8.30 -22.33 -1.78
C ASP A 312 8.12 -23.71 -1.14
N SER A 313 7.22 -24.51 -1.70
CA SER A 313 7.18 -25.96 -1.48
C SER A 313 7.28 -26.64 -2.83
N HIS A 314 8.47 -27.18 -3.10
CA HIS A 314 8.63 -28.24 -4.09
C HIS A 314 7.83 -29.45 -3.64
N ASP A 315 6.88 -29.90 -4.47
CA ASP A 315 6.56 -31.32 -4.60
C ASP A 315 5.80 -31.61 -5.90
N GLY A 316 6.27 -32.65 -6.60
CA GLY A 316 5.42 -33.68 -7.20
C GLY A 316 4.52 -33.32 -8.38
N SER A 317 5.01 -33.65 -9.57
CA SER A 317 4.27 -34.04 -10.77
C SER A 317 2.82 -34.54 -10.57
N SER A 318 1.89 -33.99 -11.35
CA SER A 318 0.88 -34.80 -12.06
C SER A 318 0.49 -34.11 -13.36
N ASN A 319 0.63 -34.87 -14.46
CA ASN A 319 0.00 -34.59 -15.74
C ASN A 319 -1.51 -34.43 -15.52
N ASP A 320 -2.14 -33.50 -16.24
CA ASP A 320 -3.23 -33.89 -17.15
C ASP A 320 -3.51 -32.78 -18.17
N GLY A 321 -3.55 -33.21 -19.44
CA GLY A 321 -3.65 -32.35 -20.60
C GLY A 321 -5.07 -31.84 -20.82
N SER A 322 -5.16 -30.55 -21.14
CA SER A 322 -6.36 -29.98 -21.76
C SER A 322 -6.30 -30.19 -23.27
N SER A 323 -7.18 -31.04 -23.78
CA SER A 323 -7.57 -31.05 -25.21
C SER A 323 -8.95 -30.41 -25.30
N GLY A 324 -9.07 -29.40 -26.16
CA GLY A 324 -10.28 -28.60 -26.31
C GLY A 324 -11.33 -29.19 -27.26
N GLY A 325 -12.48 -28.51 -27.26
CA GLY A 325 -13.29 -28.25 -28.45
C GLY A 325 -14.33 -29.31 -28.86
N GLY A 326 -15.59 -28.86 -29.01
CA GLY A 326 -16.51 -29.44 -30.00
C GLY A 326 -17.89 -29.84 -29.49
N SER A 327 -18.84 -28.90 -29.65
CA SER A 327 -20.17 -29.06 -30.27
C SER A 327 -21.08 -30.28 -29.99
N SER A 328 -22.32 -29.93 -29.63
CA SER A 328 -23.61 -30.54 -30.05
C SER A 328 -24.02 -31.90 -29.50
N CYS A 329 -25.07 -31.95 -28.66
CA CYS A 329 -26.42 -32.41 -29.01
C CYS A 329 -27.35 -32.64 -27.79
N SER A 330 -28.58 -32.13 -27.92
CA SER A 330 -29.89 -32.70 -27.57
C SER A 330 -30.14 -33.55 -26.30
N SER A 331 -31.06 -33.00 -25.49
CA SER A 331 -32.29 -33.60 -24.94
C SER A 331 -32.24 -34.71 -23.86
N CYS A 332 -33.08 -34.49 -22.83
CA CYS A 332 -34.10 -35.40 -22.25
C CYS A 332 -34.05 -35.53 -20.71
N GLY A 333 -35.17 -35.20 -20.05
CA GLY A 333 -35.63 -35.72 -18.75
C GLY A 333 -34.91 -35.15 -17.51
N GLY A 334 -35.54 -34.63 -16.45
CA GLY A 334 -36.87 -34.87 -15.92
C GLY A 334 -36.73 -35.48 -14.51
N GLY A 335 -37.30 -34.82 -13.49
CA GLY A 335 -37.76 -35.49 -12.26
C GLY A 335 -36.99 -35.24 -10.94
N CYS A 336 -37.56 -34.34 -10.13
CA CYS A 336 -37.96 -34.44 -8.71
C CYS A 336 -37.08 -35.08 -7.61
N SER A 337 -37.06 -34.35 -6.48
CA SER A 337 -37.15 -34.77 -5.05
C SER A 337 -36.03 -35.65 -4.47
N SER A 338 -35.50 -35.42 -3.27
CA SER A 338 -36.08 -34.80 -2.05
C SER A 338 -35.02 -34.04 -1.26
#